data_AF-A0ABD5DWP0-F1
#
_entry.id   AF-A0ABD5DWP0-F1
#
_cell.length_a   1.000
_cell.length_b   1.000
_cell.length_c   1.000
_cell.angle_alpha   90.00
_cell.angle_beta   90.00
_cell.angle_gamma   90.00
#
_symmetry.space_group_name_H-M   'P 1'
#
loop_
_entity.id
_entity.type
_entity.pdbx_description
1 polymer ?
#
loop_
_entity_poly.entity_id
_entity_poly.type
_entity_poly.pdbx_seq_one_letter_code
_entity_poly.pdbx_strand_id
1 'polypeptide(L)'
;DEDESWLASAPQHYYTSWFYNKKHRFDISARQTLGKNSAFFLNFSQQNYWNSSGSDISLQAGFNSTIHNVNYGLYYQNTRSHFTHD
;
A
#
# COMPACT_ATOMS: atom_id res chain seq x y z
N ASP A 1 60.52 2.98 -2.02
CA ASP A 1 59.44 2.13 -2.54
C ASP A 1 58.40 2.01 -1.45
N GLU A 2 57.41 2.88 -1.54
CA GLU A 2 56.43 3.19 -0.49
C GLU A 2 55.31 2.14 -0.54
N ASP A 3 55.30 1.25 0.46
CA ASP A 3 54.34 0.16 0.56
C ASP A 3 52.90 0.69 0.69
N GLU A 4 52.06 0.29 -0.27
CA GLU A 4 50.68 0.67 -0.53
C GLU A 4 49.69 0.22 0.56
N SER A 5 50.01 0.51 1.82
CA SER A 5 49.23 0.19 3.02
C SER A 5 47.86 0.91 3.07
N TRP A 6 47.63 1.90 2.20
CA TRP A 6 46.41 2.68 2.14
C TRP A 6 45.23 1.95 1.47
N LEU A 7 45.47 0.85 0.76
CA LEU A 7 44.41 0.02 0.15
C LEU A 7 43.59 -0.80 1.17
N ALA A 8 44.10 -0.97 2.41
CA ALA A 8 43.41 -1.74 3.46
C ALA A 8 42.22 -0.99 4.10
N SER A 9 42.01 0.27 3.72
CA SER A 9 41.05 1.18 4.35
C SER A 9 39.80 1.43 3.50
N ALA A 10 39.48 0.53 2.56
CA ALA A 10 38.19 0.60 1.88
C ALA A 10 37.08 0.40 2.93
N PRO A 11 36.23 1.41 3.19
CA PRO A 11 35.16 1.27 4.16
C PRO A 11 34.24 0.15 3.67
N GLN A 12 34.24 -0.96 4.40
CA GLN A 12 33.30 -2.05 4.20
C GLN A 12 31.92 -1.49 4.55
N HIS A 13 31.22 -0.98 3.54
CA HIS A 13 29.85 -0.54 3.65
C HIS A 13 28.99 -1.76 3.97
N TYR A 14 28.81 -2.03 5.26
CA TYR A 14 27.79 -2.93 5.75
C TYR A 14 26.44 -2.31 5.37
N TYR A 15 25.90 -2.76 4.24
CA TYR A 15 24.51 -2.49 3.91
C TYR A 15 23.68 -3.30 4.91
N THR A 16 23.27 -2.67 6.02
CA THR A 16 22.31 -3.27 6.94
C THR A 16 21.01 -3.41 6.17
N SER A 17 20.83 -4.59 5.61
CA SER A 17 19.68 -5.03 4.86
C SER A 17 18.51 -5.27 5.82
N TRP A 18 18.13 -4.27 6.61
CA TRP A 18 16.76 -4.19 7.14
C TRP A 18 15.85 -3.74 6.00
N PHE A 19 15.82 -4.56 4.95
CA PHE A 19 14.74 -4.49 4.00
C PHE A 19 13.50 -4.83 4.82
N TYR A 20 12.68 -3.82 5.08
CA TYR A 20 11.24 -3.90 5.27
C TYR A 20 10.67 -4.64 4.04
N ASN A 21 10.96 -5.93 3.92
CA ASN A 21 10.56 -6.74 2.80
C ASN A 21 9.03 -6.75 2.87
N LYS A 22 8.40 -6.18 1.86
CA LYS A 22 6.97 -6.30 1.64
C LYS A 22 6.75 -7.77 1.30
N LYS A 23 6.23 -8.55 2.25
CA LYS A 23 6.13 -10.01 2.13
C LYS A 23 5.12 -10.38 1.04
N HIS A 24 3.93 -9.82 1.15
CA HIS A 24 2.86 -9.96 0.18
C HIS A 24 2.05 -8.68 0.14
N ARG A 25 1.69 -8.26 -1.07
CA ARG A 25 0.72 -7.19 -1.32
C ARG A 25 -0.41 -7.82 -2.13
N PHE A 26 -1.63 -7.63 -1.65
CA PHE A 26 -2.82 -8.14 -2.29
C PHE A 26 -3.73 -6.96 -2.61
N ASP A 27 -3.97 -6.71 -3.89
CA ASP A 27 -4.83 -5.64 -4.37
C ASP A 27 -5.97 -6.23 -5.18
N ILE A 28 -7.19 -5.91 -4.78
CA ILE A 28 -8.40 -6.15 -5.54
C ILE A 28 -8.95 -4.79 -5.94
N SER A 29 -9.23 -4.61 -7.22
CA SER A 29 -10.06 -3.53 -7.71
C SER A 29 -11.20 -4.11 -8.56
N ALA A 30 -12.41 -3.73 -8.20
CA ALA A 30 -13.61 -4.07 -8.94
C ALA A 30 -14.32 -2.76 -9.29
N ARG A 31 -14.67 -2.60 -10.56
CA ARG A 31 -15.43 -1.44 -11.02
C ARG A 31 -16.53 -1.93 -11.93
N GLN A 32 -17.75 -1.59 -11.59
CA GLN A 32 -18.92 -2.01 -12.34
C GLN A 32 -19.78 -0.80 -12.65
N THR A 33 -19.96 -0.54 -13.95
CA THR A 33 -20.91 0.47 -14.43
C THR A 33 -22.29 -0.17 -14.48
N LEU A 34 -23.25 0.45 -13.79
CA LEU A 34 -24.64 -0.01 -13.70
C LEU A 34 -25.50 0.93 -14.55
N GLY A 35 -25.70 0.55 -15.80
CA GLY A 35 -26.48 1.33 -16.77
C GLY A 35 -25.73 2.57 -17.27
N LYS A 36 -26.49 3.63 -17.59
CA LYS A 36 -25.94 4.89 -18.14
C LYS A 36 -25.55 5.92 -17.08
N ASN A 37 -26.05 5.73 -15.87
CA ASN A 37 -26.11 6.80 -14.87
C ASN A 37 -25.44 6.45 -13.56
N SER A 38 -25.09 5.19 -13.33
CA SER A 38 -24.54 4.73 -12.06
C SER A 38 -23.24 3.97 -12.27
N ALA A 39 -22.29 4.14 -11.36
CA ALA A 39 -21.10 3.30 -11.29
C ALA A 39 -20.77 3.01 -9.84
N PHE A 40 -20.33 1.79 -9.61
CA PHE A 40 -19.82 1.31 -8.35
C PHE A 40 -18.35 0.95 -8.52
N PHE A 41 -17.55 1.25 -7.51
CA PHE A 41 -16.17 0.80 -7.41
C PHE A 41 -15.87 0.29 -6.01
N LEU A 42 -15.03 -0.73 -5.94
CA LEU A 42 -14.48 -1.28 -4.73
C LEU A 42 -12.99 -1.51 -4.95
N ASN A 43 -12.17 -0.93 -4.09
CA ASN A 43 -10.75 -1.14 -4.02
C ASN A 43 -10.45 -1.69 -2.63
N PHE A 44 -9.76 -2.82 -2.60
CA PHE A 44 -9.27 -3.44 -1.38
C PHE A 44 -7.77 -3.66 -1.57
N SER A 45 -6.96 -3.22 -0.62
CA SER A 45 -5.53 -3.45 -0.64
C SER A 45 -5.07 -3.85 0.75
N GLN A 46 -4.34 -4.96 0.81
CA GLN A 46 -3.73 -5.48 2.01
C GLN A 46 -2.23 -5.65 1.80
N GLN A 47 -1.45 -5.05 2.70
CA GLN A 47 0.01 -5.09 2.65
C GLN A 47 0.54 -5.74 3.95
N ASN A 48 1.24 -6.87 3.80
CA ASN A 48 1.91 -7.56 4.90
C ASN A 48 3.42 -7.31 4.86
N TYR A 49 4.02 -7.08 6.03
CA TYR A 49 5.45 -6.82 6.20
C TYR A 49 6.12 -7.94 7.01
N TRP A 50 7.36 -8.30 6.68
CA TRP A 50 8.09 -9.38 7.37
C TRP A 50 8.43 -9.09 8.84
N ASN A 51 8.48 -7.82 9.25
CA ASN A 51 8.96 -7.39 10.57
C ASN A 51 7.88 -6.69 11.43
N SER A 52 6.62 -6.76 11.01
CA SER A 52 5.50 -6.22 11.78
C SER A 52 4.37 -7.25 11.78
N SER A 53 3.87 -7.62 12.97
CA SER A 53 2.60 -8.35 13.11
C SER A 53 1.40 -7.50 12.66
N GLY A 54 1.62 -6.25 12.26
CA GLY A 54 0.63 -5.38 11.67
C GLY A 54 0.45 -5.64 10.17
N SER A 55 -0.76 -6.02 9.78
CA SER A 55 -1.18 -5.99 8.38
C SER A 55 -1.89 -4.66 8.12
N ASP A 56 -1.44 -3.91 7.12
CA ASP A 56 -2.11 -2.68 6.70
C ASP A 56 -3.23 -3.05 5.72
N ILE A 57 -4.46 -2.83 6.16
CA ILE A 57 -5.66 -3.10 5.36
C ILE A 57 -6.30 -1.78 4.99
N SER A 58 -6.53 -1.60 3.70
CA SER A 58 -7.26 -0.45 3.16
C SER A 58 -8.42 -0.94 2.31
N LEU A 59 -9.61 -0.47 2.62
CA LEU A 59 -10.83 -0.71 1.86
C LEU A 59 -11.41 0.63 1.47
N GLN A 60 -11.67 0.82 0.18
CA GLN A 60 -12.35 1.97 -0.37
C GLN A 60 -13.46 1.46 -1.27
N ALA A 61 -14.69 1.84 -0.98
CA ALA A 61 -15.82 1.57 -1.83
C ALA A 61 -16.53 2.88 -2.13
N GLY A 62 -17.07 3.00 -3.34
CA GLY A 62 -17.83 4.15 -3.72
C GLY A 62 -18.88 3.81 -4.74
N PHE A 63 -19.99 4.52 -4.64
CA PHE A 63 -21.09 4.47 -5.57
C PHE A 63 -21.39 5.88 -6.02
N ASN A 64 -21.41 6.12 -7.32
CA ASN A 64 -21.89 7.36 -7.89
C ASN A 64 -23.10 7.06 -8.76
N SER A 65 -24.12 7.91 -8.68
CA SER A 65 -25.26 7.89 -9.58
C SER A 65 -25.65 9.31 -9.96
N THR A 66 -26.20 9.46 -11.16
CA THR A 66 -26.62 10.73 -11.72
C THR A 66 -28.07 10.63 -12.15
N ILE A 67 -28.98 11.37 -11.53
CA ILE A 67 -30.38 11.43 -11.97
C ILE A 67 -30.64 12.86 -12.45
N HIS A 68 -31.01 12.97 -13.73
CA HIS A 68 -31.15 14.23 -14.47
C HIS A 68 -29.89 15.10 -14.41
N ASN A 69 -29.87 16.08 -13.51
CA ASN A 69 -28.81 17.09 -13.37
C ASN A 69 -28.15 17.04 -11.99
N VAL A 70 -28.52 16.09 -11.14
CA VAL A 70 -27.98 15.97 -9.79
C VAL A 70 -27.17 14.69 -9.69
N ASN A 71 -25.95 14.84 -9.19
CA ASN A 71 -25.04 13.74 -8.89
C ASN A 71 -25.15 13.39 -7.40
N TYR A 72 -25.30 12.11 -7.11
CA TYR A 72 -25.32 11.56 -5.77
C TYR A 72 -24.18 10.56 -5.67
N GLY A 73 -23.38 10.69 -4.62
CA GLY A 73 -22.24 9.83 -4.38
C GLY A 73 -22.23 9.36 -2.94
N LEU A 74 -22.03 8.07 -2.74
CA LEU A 74 -21.71 7.48 -1.45
C LEU A 74 -20.27 6.99 -1.52
N TYR A 75 -19.47 7.39 -0.54
CA TYR A 75 -18.08 6.97 -0.42
C TYR A 75 -17.86 6.41 0.97
N TYR A 76 -17.19 5.26 1.03
CA TYR A 76 -16.79 4.60 2.26
C TYR A 76 -15.33 4.22 2.18
N GLN A 77 -14.56 4.65 3.17
CA GLN A 77 -13.15 4.30 3.30
C GLN A 77 -12.90 3.82 4.71
N ASN A 78 -12.26 2.66 4.82
CA ASN A 78 -11.75 2.14 6.06
C ASN A 78 -10.29 1.75 5.88
N THR A 79 -9.42 2.39 6.65
CA THR A 79 -7.99 2.08 6.70
C THR A 79 -7.66 1.63 8.10
N ARG A 80 -7.21 0.39 8.23
CA ARG A 80 -6.79 -0.21 9.49
C ARG A 80 -5.30 -0.49 9.39
N SER A 81 -4.51 0.36 10.04
CA SER A 81 -3.10 0.10 10.31
C SER A 81 -3.02 -0.53 11.70
N HIS A 82 -2.69 -1.80 11.78
CA HIS A 82 -2.48 -2.47 13.06
C HIS A 82 -1.08 -2.10 13.58
N PHE A 83 -0.92 -0.86 14.05
CA PHE A 83 0.18 -0.47 14.94
C PHE A 83 -0.25 -0.81 16.37
N THR A 84 -0.16 -2.08 16.74
CA THR A 84 -0.24 -2.48 18.14
C THR A 84 1.10 -2.16 18.78
N HIS A 85 1.11 -1.10 19.59
CA HIS A 85 2.19 -0.77 20.52
C HIS A 85 1.89 -1.55 21.80
N ASP A 86 2.64 -2.63 22.04
CA ASP A 86 2.78 -3.27 23.36
C ASP A 86 4.20 -2.96 23.85
#